data_AF-A0A921GCF9-F1
#
_entry.id   AF-A0A921GCF9-F1
#
_cell.length_a   1.000
_cell.length_b   1.000
_cell.length_c   1.000
_cell.angle_alpha   90.00
_cell.angle_beta   90.00
_cell.angle_gamma   90.00
#
_symmetry.space_group_name_H-M   'P 1'
#
loop_
_entity.id
_entity.type
_entity.pdbx_description
1 polymer ?
#
loop_
_entity_poly.entity_id
_entity_poly.type
_entity_poly.pdbx_seq_one_letter_code
_entity_poly.pdbx_strand_id
1 'polypeptide(L)'
;RCINYNLRINKILGSQLTFLLKKVNHLIRVITNYNFPDKESASSFLLELKILKKYRYLIVNFLDNSWIQSVNYQEQVKLTNDNIYDNNYLYINKLIRKMKSLIDKEYSFSRQYKYYYHRTDVLYEVWAYVKVIETLKKLGFVPKSGWIFSSKRENLGELREGETVISEFDSQNSELDNKNCKYIKIVYDKSIINRDNESPVKMALGYTHNRPDIRIEFYDMKNKIISLVIMDTKYRKYNFIFRPKDHALKQFIEYVNGIEIKESYKSDSIKKMEEITGQTSLKNSLFILYPKFNENRNKPKVEGEDNQYRINLIPNDENKDLYIYLKKQIKQMNNYFNYID
;
A
#
# COMPACT_ATOMS: atom_id res chain seq x y z
N ARG A 1 -47.25 43.43 -3.91
CA ARG A 1 -46.98 42.22 -4.74
C ARG A 1 -46.97 41.02 -3.80
N CYS A 2 -47.93 40.09 -3.91
CA CYS A 2 -47.86 38.83 -3.15
C CYS A 2 -46.75 37.96 -3.75
N ILE A 3 -45.67 37.75 -3.01
CA ILE A 3 -44.59 36.86 -3.44
C ILE A 3 -45.03 35.44 -3.10
N ASN A 4 -45.26 34.61 -4.11
CA ASN A 4 -45.57 33.20 -3.91
C ASN A 4 -44.27 32.42 -3.65
N TYR A 5 -44.02 32.07 -2.39
CA TYR A 5 -42.86 31.27 -2.00
C TYR A 5 -43.06 29.76 -2.19
N ASN A 6 -44.29 29.30 -2.44
CA ASN A 6 -44.65 27.89 -2.56
C ASN A 6 -44.29 27.28 -3.93
N LEU A 7 -43.15 27.69 -4.48
CA LEU A 7 -42.62 27.20 -5.75
C LEU A 7 -42.02 25.80 -5.57
N ARG A 8 -42.10 24.97 -6.61
CA ARG A 8 -41.53 23.61 -6.62
C ARG A 8 -40.04 23.61 -6.28
N ILE A 9 -39.29 24.62 -6.73
CA ILE A 9 -37.86 24.74 -6.47
C ILE A 9 -37.55 25.01 -4.99
N ASN A 10 -38.36 25.83 -4.33
CA ASN A 10 -38.23 26.11 -2.89
C ASN A 10 -38.59 24.87 -2.06
N LYS A 11 -39.56 24.06 -2.52
CA LYS A 11 -39.88 22.76 -1.91
C LYS A 11 -38.70 21.79 -1.99
N ILE A 12 -38.04 21.72 -3.16
CA ILE A 12 -36.85 20.88 -3.38
C ILE A 12 -35.71 21.34 -2.46
N LEU A 13 -35.45 22.64 -2.41
CA LEU A 13 -34.41 23.23 -1.57
C LEU A 13 -34.60 22.89 -0.09
N GLY A 14 -35.81 23.07 0.45
CA GLY A 14 -36.07 22.74 1.85
C GLY A 14 -35.94 21.25 2.14
N SER A 15 -36.42 20.37 1.25
CA SER A 15 -36.21 18.91 1.35
C SER A 15 -34.72 18.55 1.37
N GLN A 16 -33.94 19.18 0.50
CA GLN A 16 -32.50 18.98 0.36
C GLN A 16 -31.71 19.44 1.58
N LEU A 17 -32.01 20.62 2.10
CA LEU A 17 -31.39 21.16 3.30
C LEU A 17 -31.79 20.36 4.55
N THR A 18 -33.04 19.88 4.62
CA THR A 18 -33.49 18.99 5.70
C THR A 18 -32.77 17.65 5.67
N PHE A 19 -32.58 17.06 4.48
CA PHE A 19 -31.78 15.85 4.32
C PHE A 19 -30.33 16.06 4.78
N LEU A 20 -29.72 17.17 4.35
CA LEU A 20 -28.36 17.54 4.74
C LEU A 20 -28.26 17.72 6.26
N LEU A 21 -29.21 18.41 6.87
CA LEU A 21 -29.27 18.62 8.32
C LEU A 21 -29.35 17.29 9.09
N LYS A 22 -30.22 16.37 8.66
CA LYS A 22 -30.33 15.02 9.25
C LYS A 22 -28.97 14.31 9.22
N LYS A 23 -28.21 14.41 8.13
CA LYS A 23 -26.88 13.79 7.99
C LYS A 23 -25.80 14.49 8.81
N VAL A 24 -25.77 15.82 8.83
CA VAL A 24 -24.84 16.59 9.66
C VAL A 24 -25.05 16.27 11.15
N ASN A 25 -26.30 16.20 11.61
CA ASN A 25 -26.62 15.81 12.99
C ASN A 25 -26.14 14.38 13.31
N HIS A 26 -26.32 13.44 12.38
CA HIS A 26 -25.81 12.08 12.54
C HIS A 26 -24.28 12.06 12.70
N LEU A 27 -23.54 12.77 11.85
CA LEU A 27 -22.08 12.85 11.92
C LEU A 27 -21.60 13.50 13.23
N ILE A 28 -22.23 14.60 13.65
CA ILE A 28 -21.92 15.24 14.93
C ILE A 28 -22.09 14.23 16.08
N ARG A 29 -23.19 13.47 16.10
CA ARG A 29 -23.44 12.46 17.13
C ARG A 29 -22.38 11.36 17.13
N VAL A 30 -22.01 10.85 15.95
CA VAL A 30 -21.00 9.79 15.81
C VAL A 30 -19.64 10.29 16.33
N ILE A 31 -19.18 11.46 15.88
CA ILE A 31 -17.88 12.01 16.29
C ILE A 31 -17.85 12.34 17.78
N THR A 32 -18.95 12.88 18.33
CA THR A 32 -19.03 13.24 19.76
C THR A 32 -18.96 12.02 20.67
N ASN A 33 -19.51 10.89 20.23
CA ASN A 33 -19.55 9.64 21.02
C ASN A 33 -18.37 8.71 20.72
N TYR A 34 -17.46 9.10 19.83
CA TYR A 34 -16.30 8.29 19.47
C TYR A 34 -15.21 8.45 20.53
N ASN A 35 -14.67 7.32 21.00
CA ASN A 35 -13.58 7.34 21.97
C ASN A 35 -12.24 7.37 21.22
N PHE A 36 -11.52 8.49 21.28
CA PHE A 36 -10.31 8.67 20.48
C PHE A 36 -9.10 7.98 21.13
N PRO A 37 -8.35 7.16 20.38
CA PRO A 37 -7.22 6.40 20.91
C PRO A 37 -5.96 7.26 21.14
N ASP A 38 -5.82 8.40 20.46
CA ASP A 38 -4.67 9.29 20.57
C ASP A 38 -5.06 10.78 20.45
N LYS A 39 -4.15 11.68 20.92
CA LYS A 39 -4.39 13.13 21.00
C LYS A 39 -4.39 13.84 19.64
N GLU A 40 -3.64 13.36 18.65
CA GLU A 40 -3.58 13.99 17.33
C GLU A 40 -4.87 13.71 16.55
N SER A 41 -5.33 12.45 16.57
CA SER A 41 -6.64 12.05 16.06
C SER A 41 -7.75 12.87 16.72
N ALA A 42 -7.75 12.95 18.06
CA ALA A 42 -8.73 13.76 18.78
C ALA A 42 -8.74 15.22 18.30
N SER A 43 -7.57 15.83 18.09
CA SER A 43 -7.45 17.23 17.65
C SER A 43 -8.01 17.47 16.25
N SER A 44 -7.73 16.57 15.30
CA SER A 44 -8.26 16.62 13.93
C SER A 44 -9.79 16.47 13.90
N PHE A 45 -10.33 15.49 14.63
CA PHE A 45 -11.77 15.27 14.72
C PHE A 45 -12.52 16.38 15.45
N LEU A 46 -11.89 17.03 16.44
CA LEU A 46 -12.46 18.22 17.08
C LEU A 46 -12.58 19.41 16.11
N LEU A 47 -11.63 19.57 15.18
CA LEU A 47 -11.73 20.56 14.11
C LEU A 47 -12.88 20.23 13.15
N GLU A 48 -12.99 18.97 12.71
CA GLU A 48 -14.12 18.51 11.88
C GLU A 48 -15.47 18.75 12.60
N LEU A 49 -15.55 18.45 13.90
CA LEU A 49 -16.74 18.68 14.72
C LEU A 49 -17.12 20.16 14.76
N LYS A 50 -16.14 21.06 14.90
CA LYS A 50 -16.36 22.52 14.89
C LYS A 50 -16.94 22.98 13.55
N ILE A 51 -16.41 22.46 12.45
CA ILE A 51 -16.89 22.75 11.09
C ILE A 51 -18.33 22.23 10.91
N LEU A 52 -18.62 21.00 11.34
CA LEU A 52 -19.96 20.42 11.26
C LEU A 52 -21.00 21.20 12.07
N LYS A 53 -20.63 21.64 13.29
CA LYS A 53 -21.49 22.51 14.11
C LYS A 53 -21.80 23.84 13.43
N LYS A 54 -20.81 24.43 12.73
CA LYS A 54 -21.00 25.65 11.93
C LYS A 54 -21.97 25.41 10.76
N TYR A 55 -21.81 24.32 10.02
CA TYR A 55 -22.74 23.99 8.93
C TYR A 55 -24.15 23.71 9.43
N ARG A 56 -24.29 22.97 10.54
CA ARG A 56 -25.58 22.75 11.21
C ARG A 56 -26.26 24.08 11.51
N TYR A 57 -25.55 25.02 12.13
CA TYR A 57 -26.08 26.35 12.46
C TYR A 57 -26.57 27.10 11.21
N LEU A 58 -25.77 27.14 10.15
CA LEU A 58 -26.15 27.81 8.90
C LEU A 58 -27.40 27.19 8.27
N ILE A 59 -27.50 25.86 8.26
CA ILE A 59 -28.66 25.16 7.69
C ILE A 59 -29.91 25.40 8.52
N VAL A 60 -29.80 25.33 9.86
CA VAL A 60 -30.93 25.59 10.78
C VAL A 60 -31.41 27.02 10.61
N ASN A 61 -30.52 28.01 10.68
CA ASN A 61 -30.89 29.42 10.48
C ASN A 61 -31.53 29.66 9.12
N PHE A 62 -31.07 28.96 8.07
CA PHE A 62 -31.71 29.08 6.76
C PHE A 62 -33.13 28.50 6.77
N LEU A 63 -33.30 27.32 7.37
CA LEU A 63 -34.60 26.63 7.47
C LEU A 63 -35.58 27.34 8.41
N ASP A 64 -35.10 28.13 9.36
CA ASP A 64 -35.91 28.91 10.30
C ASP A 64 -36.41 30.24 9.71
N ASN A 65 -36.01 30.59 8.48
CA ASN A 65 -36.56 31.78 7.82
C ASN A 65 -38.07 31.62 7.55
N SER A 66 -38.83 32.67 7.87
CA SER A 66 -40.29 32.70 7.74
C SER A 66 -40.80 32.32 6.34
N TRP A 67 -40.09 32.74 5.28
CA TRP A 67 -40.47 32.43 3.91
C TRP A 67 -40.29 30.95 3.55
N ILE A 68 -39.28 30.26 4.11
CA ILE A 68 -39.09 28.81 3.94
C ILE A 68 -40.16 28.05 4.71
N GLN A 69 -40.44 28.44 5.95
CA GLN A 69 -41.47 27.79 6.77
C GLN A 69 -42.87 27.85 6.12
N SER A 70 -43.12 28.86 5.29
CA SER A 70 -44.37 28.99 4.51
C SER A 70 -44.48 28.05 3.30
N VAL A 71 -43.42 27.31 2.96
CA VAL A 71 -43.40 26.36 1.84
C VAL A 71 -43.96 25.00 2.29
N ASN A 72 -44.97 24.50 1.57
CA ASN A 72 -45.56 23.20 1.90
C ASN A 72 -44.67 22.06 1.38
N TYR A 73 -43.85 21.49 2.27
CA TYR A 73 -42.88 20.44 1.96
C TYR A 73 -43.53 19.05 1.92
N GLN A 74 -43.13 18.24 0.93
CA GLN A 74 -43.30 16.79 0.95
C GLN A 74 -41.90 16.16 0.98
N GLU A 75 -41.69 15.16 1.84
CA GLU A 75 -40.35 14.59 2.10
C GLU A 75 -39.67 13.99 0.85
N GLN A 76 -40.41 13.74 -0.23
CA GLN A 76 -39.91 13.09 -1.45
C GLN A 76 -40.29 13.83 -2.73
N VAL A 77 -39.79 15.05 -2.94
CA VAL A 77 -39.93 15.71 -4.24
C VAL A 77 -38.93 15.11 -5.23
N LYS A 78 -39.41 14.36 -6.24
CA LYS A 78 -38.56 13.86 -7.33
C LYS A 78 -37.97 15.02 -8.13
N LEU A 79 -36.65 15.02 -8.27
CA LEU A 79 -35.89 15.96 -9.11
C LEU A 79 -36.25 15.70 -10.58
N THR A 80 -36.87 16.67 -11.25
CA THR A 80 -36.99 16.69 -12.72
C THR A 80 -35.85 17.51 -13.34
N ASN A 81 -35.53 17.22 -14.61
CA ASN A 81 -34.40 17.82 -15.34
C ASN A 81 -34.46 19.36 -15.41
N ASP A 82 -35.66 19.96 -15.36
CA ASP A 82 -35.83 21.42 -15.42
C ASP A 82 -35.24 22.18 -14.22
N ASN A 83 -35.10 21.51 -13.06
CA ASN A 83 -34.54 22.13 -11.84
C ASN A 83 -33.01 22.18 -11.82
N ILE A 84 -32.35 21.66 -12.87
CA ILE A 84 -30.89 21.58 -12.97
C ILE A 84 -30.30 22.92 -13.43
N TYR A 85 -31.09 23.83 -13.99
CA TYR A 85 -30.58 25.01 -14.69
C TYR A 85 -30.66 26.34 -13.90
N ASP A 86 -31.22 26.37 -12.69
CA ASP A 86 -31.17 27.57 -11.85
C ASP A 86 -29.81 27.66 -11.14
N ASN A 87 -29.02 28.67 -11.54
CA ASN A 87 -27.67 28.92 -11.03
C ASN A 87 -27.61 29.07 -9.50
N ASN A 88 -28.68 29.54 -8.86
CA ASN A 88 -28.72 29.74 -7.41
C ASN A 88 -28.73 28.41 -6.62
N TYR A 89 -29.17 27.32 -7.25
CA TYR A 89 -29.37 26.01 -6.59
C TYR A 89 -28.45 24.92 -7.11
N LEU A 90 -27.66 25.20 -8.15
CA LEU A 90 -26.67 24.29 -8.73
C LEU A 90 -25.68 23.74 -7.71
N TYR A 91 -25.20 24.58 -6.79
CA TYR A 91 -24.20 24.18 -5.79
C TYR A 91 -24.77 23.13 -4.81
N ILE A 92 -25.95 23.39 -4.25
CA ILE A 92 -26.61 22.49 -3.28
C ILE A 92 -26.98 21.17 -3.96
N ASN A 93 -27.50 21.23 -5.20
CA ASN A 93 -27.79 20.06 -6.01
C ASN A 93 -26.54 19.20 -6.27
N LYS A 94 -25.41 19.83 -6.66
CA LYS A 94 -24.13 19.14 -6.88
C LYS A 94 -23.61 18.50 -5.59
N LEU A 95 -23.67 19.22 -4.47
CA LEU A 95 -23.26 18.73 -3.17
C LEU A 95 -24.06 17.48 -2.77
N ILE A 96 -25.38 17.53 -2.89
CA ILE A 96 -26.26 16.41 -2.49
C ILE A 96 -26.09 15.21 -3.39
N ARG A 97 -25.94 15.40 -4.71
CA ARG A 97 -25.62 14.30 -5.64
C ARG A 97 -24.30 13.63 -5.27
N LYS A 98 -23.27 14.43 -4.96
CA LYS A 98 -21.98 13.92 -4.51
C LYS A 98 -22.08 13.20 -3.16
N MET A 99 -22.87 13.70 -2.22
CA MET A 99 -23.09 13.01 -0.94
C MET A 99 -23.83 11.68 -1.12
N LYS A 100 -24.89 11.64 -1.92
CA LYS A 100 -25.63 10.39 -2.20
C LYS A 100 -24.74 9.35 -2.87
N SER A 101 -23.96 9.74 -3.89
CA SER A 101 -23.02 8.82 -4.55
C SER A 101 -21.88 8.34 -3.67
N LEU A 102 -21.57 9.05 -2.58
CA LEU A 102 -20.61 8.64 -1.56
C LEU A 102 -21.24 7.71 -0.50
N ILE A 103 -22.55 7.77 -0.29
CA ILE A 103 -23.31 6.94 0.67
C ILE A 103 -23.62 5.57 0.08
N ASP A 104 -23.98 5.49 -1.20
CA ASP A 104 -24.37 4.23 -1.86
C ASP A 104 -23.17 3.30 -2.13
N LYS A 105 -21.96 3.75 -1.82
CA LYS A 105 -20.77 2.93 -1.84
C LYS A 105 -20.48 2.54 -0.39
N GLU A 106 -20.78 1.30 -0.01
CA GLU A 106 -20.30 0.72 1.23
C GLU A 106 -18.77 0.87 1.29
N TYR A 107 -18.28 1.74 2.17
CA TYR A 107 -16.85 1.97 2.36
C TYR A 107 -16.43 1.51 3.75
N SER A 108 -16.10 0.22 3.88
CA SER A 108 -15.12 -0.26 4.86
C SER A 108 -13.71 -0.23 4.28
N PHE A 109 -13.39 0.78 3.48
CA PHE A 109 -12.03 1.05 3.02
C PHE A 109 -11.62 2.39 3.64
N SER A 110 -10.53 2.37 4.41
CA SER A 110 -10.06 3.50 5.19
C SER A 110 -10.01 4.77 4.32
N ARG A 111 -10.53 5.87 4.90
CA ARG A 111 -10.63 7.22 4.31
C ARG A 111 -9.30 7.69 3.68
N GLN A 112 -8.19 7.10 4.10
CA GLN A 112 -6.81 7.35 3.69
C GLN A 112 -6.58 7.01 2.20
N TYR A 113 -7.03 5.84 1.71
CA TYR A 113 -6.84 5.42 0.31
C TYR A 113 -7.63 6.26 -0.71
N LYS A 114 -8.64 7.00 -0.26
CA LYS A 114 -9.49 7.84 -1.13
C LYS A 114 -8.84 9.19 -1.48
N TYR A 115 -7.77 9.58 -0.77
CA TYR A 115 -7.06 10.83 -0.98
C TYR A 115 -5.68 10.67 -1.64
N TYR A 116 -5.20 9.44 -1.83
CA TYR A 116 -3.96 9.20 -2.53
C TYR A 116 -4.16 9.24 -4.05
N TYR A 117 -3.96 10.43 -4.63
CA TYR A 117 -3.49 10.59 -6.01
C TYR A 117 -2.03 10.08 -6.10
N HIS A 118 -1.77 8.82 -5.82
CA HIS A 118 -0.46 8.24 -6.14
C HIS A 118 -0.38 8.02 -7.64
N ARG A 119 0.80 8.27 -8.21
CA ARG A 119 1.11 7.87 -9.58
C ARG A 119 0.95 6.35 -9.70
N THR A 120 0.58 5.87 -10.88
CA THR A 120 0.28 4.44 -11.11
C THR A 120 1.47 3.52 -10.80
N ASP A 121 2.70 4.01 -10.96
CA ASP A 121 3.92 3.29 -10.59
C ASP A 121 3.99 3.04 -9.08
N VAL A 122 3.73 4.05 -8.24
CA VAL A 122 3.70 3.91 -6.77
C VAL A 122 2.59 2.96 -6.31
N LEU A 123 1.41 3.04 -6.92
CA LEU A 123 0.33 2.09 -6.61
C LEU A 123 0.72 0.65 -6.96
N TYR A 124 1.43 0.46 -8.07
CA TYR A 124 1.92 -0.85 -8.48
C TYR A 124 2.98 -1.39 -7.52
N GLU A 125 3.86 -0.53 -7.00
CA GLU A 125 4.87 -0.86 -6.01
C GLU A 125 4.25 -1.34 -4.69
N VAL A 126 3.31 -0.55 -4.13
CA VAL A 126 2.55 -0.93 -2.92
C VAL A 126 1.80 -2.24 -3.13
N TRP A 127 1.17 -2.41 -4.30
CA TRP A 127 0.48 -3.65 -4.63
C TRP A 127 1.43 -4.84 -4.72
N ALA A 128 2.60 -4.68 -5.34
CA ALA A 128 3.62 -5.72 -5.43
C ALA A 128 4.16 -6.10 -4.05
N TYR A 129 4.38 -5.13 -3.15
CA TYR A 129 4.77 -5.37 -1.77
C TYR A 129 3.75 -6.25 -1.02
N VAL A 130 2.46 -5.94 -1.17
CA VAL A 130 1.38 -6.79 -0.62
C VAL A 130 1.42 -8.21 -1.21
N LYS A 131 1.64 -8.34 -2.53
CA LYS A 131 1.73 -9.64 -3.20
C LYS A 131 2.94 -10.47 -2.76
N VAL A 132 4.06 -9.82 -2.47
CA VAL A 132 5.23 -10.49 -1.89
C VAL A 132 4.90 -11.07 -0.52
N ILE A 133 4.26 -10.28 0.36
CA ILE A 133 3.83 -10.77 1.69
C ILE A 133 2.84 -11.94 1.55
N GLU A 134 1.83 -11.82 0.69
CA GLU A 134 0.87 -12.92 0.44
C GLU A 134 1.56 -14.19 -0.07
N THR A 135 2.55 -14.05 -0.94
CA THR A 135 3.30 -15.18 -1.50
C THR A 135 4.17 -15.85 -0.43
N LEU A 136 4.85 -15.06 0.41
CA LEU A 136 5.65 -15.57 1.52
C LEU A 136 4.78 -16.27 2.57
N LYS A 137 3.56 -15.77 2.82
CA LYS A 137 2.56 -16.47 3.65
C LYS A 137 2.23 -17.85 3.11
N LYS A 138 2.01 -17.99 1.80
CA LYS A 138 1.80 -19.30 1.15
C LYS A 138 3.03 -20.22 1.25
N LEU A 139 4.22 -19.65 1.42
CA LEU A 139 5.47 -20.37 1.63
C LEU A 139 5.73 -20.65 3.13
N GLY A 140 4.80 -20.33 4.03
CA GLY A 140 4.89 -20.62 5.46
C GLY A 140 5.41 -19.49 6.33
N PHE A 141 5.71 -18.30 5.77
CA PHE A 141 6.12 -17.15 6.59
C PHE A 141 4.91 -16.33 7.02
N VAL A 142 4.56 -16.42 8.30
CA VAL A 142 3.38 -15.77 8.87
C VAL A 142 3.76 -14.44 9.51
N PRO A 143 3.21 -13.29 9.04
CA PRO A 143 3.45 -11.99 9.65
C PRO A 143 3.08 -11.97 11.14
N LYS A 144 4.02 -11.48 11.96
CA LYS A 144 3.83 -11.33 13.41
C LYS A 144 3.76 -9.87 13.83
N SER A 145 4.45 -8.98 13.11
CA SER A 145 4.48 -7.55 13.40
C SER A 145 4.89 -6.74 12.17
N GLY A 146 4.73 -5.42 12.26
CA GLY A 146 5.10 -4.44 11.24
C GLY A 146 3.91 -3.95 10.42
N TRP A 147 3.92 -2.69 9.97
CA TRP A 147 2.84 -2.08 9.20
C TRP A 147 1.43 -2.40 9.77
N ILE A 148 0.52 -2.94 8.96
CA ILE A 148 -0.85 -3.32 9.38
C ILE A 148 -0.91 -4.54 10.30
N PHE A 149 0.20 -5.24 10.51
CA PHE A 149 0.26 -6.42 11.40
C PHE A 149 0.62 -6.03 12.84
N SER A 150 1.03 -4.79 13.10
CA SER A 150 1.25 -4.26 14.45
C SER A 150 0.03 -3.53 15.03
N SER A 151 -0.88 -3.02 14.18
CA SER A 151 -2.00 -2.19 14.65
C SER A 151 -3.20 -3.06 15.05
N LYS A 152 -3.76 -2.78 16.23
CA LYS A 152 -5.05 -3.36 16.66
C LYS A 152 -6.17 -2.80 15.78
N ARG A 153 -6.40 -3.35 14.58
CA ARG A 153 -7.53 -3.18 13.61
C ARG A 153 -8.09 -1.77 13.30
N GLU A 154 -7.80 -0.74 14.07
CA GLU A 154 -8.49 0.55 14.06
C GLU A 154 -7.72 1.62 13.27
N ASN A 155 -6.42 1.38 13.01
CA ASN A 155 -5.59 2.20 12.14
C ASN A 155 -4.88 1.30 11.12
N LEU A 156 -5.49 1.10 9.96
CA LEU A 156 -4.77 0.69 8.74
C LEU A 156 -3.90 1.88 8.35
N GLY A 157 -2.69 1.95 8.87
CA GLY A 157 -1.74 3.01 8.53
C GLY A 157 -1.29 2.92 7.08
N GLU A 158 -1.04 4.07 6.46
CA GLU A 158 -0.32 4.16 5.19
C GLU A 158 0.97 3.34 5.22
N LEU A 159 1.28 2.65 4.12
CA LEU A 159 2.58 2.01 3.96
C LEU A 159 3.62 3.10 3.70
N ARG A 160 4.42 3.41 4.72
CA ARG A 160 5.45 4.45 4.66
C ARG A 160 6.80 3.86 4.29
N GLU A 161 7.65 4.71 3.72
CA GLU A 161 9.05 4.40 3.47
C GLU A 161 9.72 3.79 4.71
N GLY A 162 10.45 2.69 4.54
CA GLY A 162 11.12 1.99 5.63
C GLY A 162 10.26 1.07 6.48
N GLU A 163 8.93 1.04 6.28
CA GLU A 163 8.06 0.07 6.95
C GLU A 163 8.56 -1.36 6.72
N THR A 164 8.54 -2.15 7.79
CA THR A 164 9.13 -3.48 7.80
C THR A 164 8.15 -4.47 8.40
N VAL A 165 7.74 -5.47 7.62
CA VAL A 165 6.96 -6.60 8.11
C VAL A 165 7.90 -7.71 8.55
N ILE A 166 7.74 -8.16 9.79
CA ILE A 166 8.49 -9.30 10.34
C ILE A 166 7.57 -10.52 10.30
N SER A 167 8.02 -11.57 9.64
CA SER A 167 7.28 -12.83 9.53
C SER A 167 8.13 -13.99 10.03
N GLU A 168 7.53 -14.85 10.83
CA GLU A 168 8.18 -16.06 11.36
C GLU A 168 7.77 -17.27 10.52
N PHE A 169 8.66 -18.25 10.42
CA PHE A 169 8.36 -19.49 9.72
C PHE A 169 7.44 -20.38 10.57
N ASP A 170 6.30 -20.77 10.01
CA ASP A 170 5.37 -21.74 10.59
C ASP A 170 5.49 -23.07 9.85
N SER A 171 6.15 -24.04 10.47
CA SER A 171 6.38 -25.36 9.91
C SER A 171 5.10 -26.20 9.77
N GLN A 172 4.01 -25.87 10.47
CA GLN A 172 2.78 -26.67 10.42
C GLN A 172 1.96 -26.39 9.16
N ASN A 173 2.12 -25.21 8.57
CA ASN A 173 1.33 -24.74 7.43
C ASN A 173 2.16 -24.51 6.17
N SER A 174 3.39 -25.06 6.12
CA SER A 174 4.30 -24.89 4.99
C SER A 174 4.57 -26.21 4.27
N GLU A 175 4.58 -26.17 2.95
CA GLU A 175 5.12 -27.24 2.10
C GLU A 175 6.66 -27.22 2.03
N LEU A 176 7.32 -26.23 2.65
CA LEU A 176 8.77 -26.11 2.67
C LEU A 176 9.34 -26.80 3.91
N ASP A 177 10.36 -27.62 3.72
CA ASP A 177 11.25 -28.01 4.80
C ASP A 177 12.26 -26.87 5.04
N ASN A 178 11.90 -25.93 5.91
CA ASN A 178 12.77 -24.83 6.31
C ASN A 178 13.16 -24.96 7.79
N LYS A 179 14.34 -25.54 8.00
CA LYS A 179 14.95 -25.74 9.32
C LYS A 179 15.87 -24.61 9.74
N ASN A 180 16.35 -23.83 8.78
CA ASN A 180 17.49 -22.92 8.98
C ASN A 180 17.09 -21.45 9.06
N CYS A 181 15.96 -21.05 8.49
CA CYS A 181 15.44 -19.68 8.59
C CYS A 181 14.37 -19.58 9.67
N LYS A 182 14.66 -18.77 10.70
CA LYS A 182 13.75 -18.49 11.83
C LYS A 182 12.67 -17.48 11.45
N TYR A 183 13.10 -16.36 10.87
CA TYR A 183 12.21 -15.27 10.48
C TYR A 183 12.78 -14.49 9.31
N ILE A 184 11.90 -13.71 8.67
CA ILE A 184 12.26 -12.79 7.59
C ILE A 184 11.82 -11.37 7.95
N LYS A 185 12.58 -10.39 7.45
CA LYS A 185 12.15 -8.98 7.41
C LYS A 185 11.88 -8.58 5.97
N ILE A 186 10.69 -8.06 5.71
CA ILE A 186 10.25 -7.57 4.40
C ILE A 186 10.20 -6.05 4.50
N VAL A 187 11.23 -5.37 3.98
CA VAL A 187 11.42 -3.92 4.09
C VAL A 187 10.89 -3.25 2.83
N TYR A 188 10.05 -2.24 3.00
CA TYR A 188 9.49 -1.41 1.93
C TYR A 188 10.32 -0.14 1.73
N ASP A 189 10.66 0.17 0.46
CA ASP A 189 11.23 1.42 -0.01
C ASP A 189 12.23 2.08 0.97
N LYS A 190 13.36 1.39 1.23
CA LYS A 190 14.37 1.86 2.19
C LYS A 190 15.75 1.92 1.57
N SER A 191 16.32 3.12 1.55
CA SER A 191 17.70 3.36 1.14
C SER A 191 18.71 2.55 1.97
N ILE A 192 19.70 1.98 1.28
CA ILE A 192 20.81 1.23 1.84
C ILE A 192 22.02 2.18 1.84
N ILE A 193 22.47 2.57 3.02
CA ILE A 193 23.56 3.56 3.17
C ILE A 193 24.76 2.86 3.79
N ASN A 194 25.96 3.17 3.30
CA ASN A 194 27.19 2.52 3.77
C ASN A 194 27.40 2.70 5.29
N ARG A 195 27.14 3.90 5.82
CA ARG A 195 27.41 4.30 7.21
C ARG A 195 26.25 4.10 8.19
N ASP A 196 25.18 3.42 7.79
CA ASP A 196 24.07 3.12 8.69
C ASP A 196 24.46 1.96 9.61
N ASN A 197 24.86 2.21 10.86
CA ASN A 197 25.32 1.19 11.80
C ASN A 197 24.23 0.19 12.23
N GLU A 198 22.95 0.56 12.12
CA GLU A 198 21.83 -0.27 12.55
C GLU A 198 21.38 -1.22 11.44
N SER A 199 21.64 -0.88 10.18
CA SER A 199 21.34 -1.76 9.05
C SER A 199 22.34 -2.92 8.96
N PRO A 200 21.85 -4.16 8.74
CA PRO A 200 22.72 -5.32 8.51
C PRO A 200 23.33 -5.35 7.10
N VAL A 201 22.76 -4.56 6.19
CA VAL A 201 23.20 -4.40 4.80
C VAL A 201 23.80 -3.01 4.58
N LYS A 202 24.79 -2.93 3.70
CA LYS A 202 25.46 -1.68 3.29
C LYS A 202 25.61 -1.63 1.78
N MET A 203 25.78 -0.43 1.25
CA MET A 203 26.14 -0.22 -0.14
C MET A 203 27.65 -0.04 -0.25
N ALA A 204 28.29 -0.76 -1.16
CA ALA A 204 29.69 -0.57 -1.52
C ALA A 204 29.91 0.85 -2.08
N LEU A 205 31.13 1.36 -1.92
CA LEU A 205 31.49 2.69 -2.39
C LEU A 205 31.43 2.76 -3.92
N GLY A 206 30.98 3.89 -4.46
CA GLY A 206 30.88 4.14 -5.91
C GLY A 206 29.54 3.73 -6.54
N TYR A 207 28.70 3.00 -5.83
CA TYR A 207 27.33 2.73 -6.24
C TYR A 207 26.37 3.82 -5.76
N THR A 208 25.39 4.17 -6.61
CA THR A 208 24.50 5.34 -6.42
C THR A 208 23.02 4.98 -6.35
N HIS A 209 22.63 3.86 -6.97
CA HIS A 209 21.30 3.31 -6.88
C HIS A 209 21.23 2.39 -5.66
N ASN A 210 20.70 2.93 -4.56
CA ASN A 210 20.76 2.26 -3.27
C ASN A 210 19.39 2.08 -2.60
N ARG A 211 18.30 2.33 -3.32
CA ARG A 211 16.95 2.35 -2.76
C ARG A 211 16.03 1.38 -3.51
N PRO A 212 16.09 0.08 -3.18
CA PRO A 212 15.19 -0.89 -3.77
C PRO A 212 13.77 -0.73 -3.19
N ASP A 213 12.77 -1.00 -4.02
CA ASP A 213 11.36 -0.95 -3.63
C ASP A 213 11.03 -1.97 -2.54
N ILE A 214 11.63 -3.17 -2.62
CA ILE A 214 11.42 -4.25 -1.66
C ILE A 214 12.74 -4.94 -1.35
N ARG A 215 13.00 -5.21 -0.08
CA ARG A 215 14.13 -6.04 0.36
C ARG A 215 13.66 -7.10 1.35
N ILE A 216 14.01 -8.35 1.11
CA ILE A 216 13.75 -9.46 2.03
C ILE A 216 15.06 -9.93 2.62
N GLU A 217 15.17 -9.81 3.94
CA GLU A 217 16.31 -10.27 4.73
C GLU A 217 15.90 -11.57 5.45
N PHE A 218 16.63 -12.65 5.20
CA PHE A 218 16.39 -13.95 5.84
C PHE A 218 17.34 -14.15 7.01
N TYR A 219 16.80 -14.51 8.17
CA TYR A 219 17.58 -14.68 9.41
C TYR A 219 17.55 -16.12 9.93
N ASP A 220 18.67 -16.57 10.46
CA ASP A 220 18.80 -17.86 11.15
C ASP A 220 18.37 -17.80 12.63
N MET A 221 18.52 -18.94 13.30
CA MET A 221 18.23 -19.11 14.72
C MET A 221 19.11 -18.24 15.64
N LYS A 222 20.30 -17.84 15.17
CA LYS A 222 21.25 -16.95 15.88
C LYS A 222 21.04 -15.48 15.52
N ASN A 223 19.95 -15.14 14.82
CA ASN A 223 19.63 -13.80 14.32
C ASN A 223 20.71 -13.23 13.38
N LYS A 224 21.38 -14.09 12.60
CA LYS A 224 22.31 -13.70 11.52
C LYS A 224 21.64 -13.84 10.16
N ILE A 225 22.05 -13.00 9.20
CA ILE A 225 21.53 -13.07 7.83
C ILE A 225 22.11 -14.29 7.12
N ILE A 226 21.23 -15.01 6.42
CA ILE A 226 21.54 -16.20 5.63
C ILE A 226 21.26 -16.03 4.14
N SER A 227 20.41 -15.08 3.78
CA SER A 227 20.09 -14.75 2.39
C SER A 227 19.50 -13.36 2.28
N LEU A 228 19.71 -12.74 1.12
CA LEU A 228 19.15 -11.44 0.76
C LEU A 228 18.46 -11.51 -0.60
N VAL A 229 17.22 -11.03 -0.68
CA VAL A 229 16.50 -10.83 -1.93
C VAL A 229 16.16 -9.36 -2.08
N ILE A 230 16.56 -8.79 -3.20
CA ILE A 230 16.23 -7.43 -3.60
C ILE A 230 15.14 -7.52 -4.65
N MET A 231 14.12 -6.68 -4.57
CA MET A 231 13.13 -6.55 -5.62
C MET A 231 12.92 -5.09 -5.99
N ASP A 232 12.69 -4.87 -7.27
CA ASP A 232 12.44 -3.55 -7.83
C ASP A 232 11.30 -3.67 -8.85
N THR A 233 10.32 -2.77 -8.73
CA THR A 233 9.09 -2.79 -9.49
C THR A 233 9.16 -1.77 -10.62
N LYS A 234 8.79 -2.18 -11.83
CA LYS A 234 8.77 -1.30 -13.00
C LYS A 234 7.41 -1.41 -13.68
N TYR A 235 6.55 -0.40 -13.48
CA TYR A 235 5.26 -0.30 -14.18
C TYR A 235 5.44 0.15 -15.64
N ARG A 236 6.12 -0.66 -16.46
CA ARG A 236 6.49 -0.36 -17.85
C ARG A 236 6.54 -1.63 -18.69
N LYS A 237 6.41 -1.49 -20.01
CA LYS A 237 6.54 -2.61 -20.95
C LYS A 237 7.96 -3.18 -20.88
N TYR A 238 8.10 -4.52 -20.92
CA TYR A 238 9.37 -5.24 -20.87
C TYR A 238 10.48 -4.63 -21.74
N ASN A 239 10.19 -4.36 -23.02
CA ASN A 239 11.15 -3.79 -23.97
C ASN A 239 11.64 -2.38 -23.62
N PHE A 240 11.06 -1.71 -22.64
CA PHE A 240 11.48 -0.41 -22.11
C PHE A 240 12.16 -0.52 -20.75
N ILE A 241 12.22 -1.70 -20.14
CA ILE A 241 12.97 -1.93 -18.91
C ILE A 241 14.39 -2.37 -19.26
N PHE A 242 14.53 -3.22 -20.28
CA PHE A 242 15.78 -3.91 -20.61
C PHE A 242 16.49 -3.36 -21.85
N ARG A 243 16.37 -2.05 -22.12
CA ARG A 243 17.15 -1.44 -23.21
C ARG A 243 18.59 -1.20 -22.74
N PRO A 244 19.61 -1.46 -23.58
CA PRO A 244 21.02 -1.32 -23.20
C PRO A 244 21.45 0.07 -22.72
N LYS A 245 20.68 1.12 -23.04
CA LYS A 245 20.94 2.52 -22.63
C LYS A 245 20.01 3.01 -21.51
N ASP A 246 19.23 2.12 -20.90
CA ASP A 246 18.28 2.50 -19.87
C ASP A 246 18.93 2.60 -18.50
N HIS A 247 18.53 3.60 -17.72
CA HIS A 247 18.97 3.79 -16.35
C HIS A 247 18.57 2.61 -15.45
N ALA A 248 17.48 1.92 -15.78
CA ALA A 248 17.01 0.75 -15.03
C ALA A 248 18.02 -0.40 -15.02
N LEU A 249 18.69 -0.68 -16.16
CA LEU A 249 19.66 -1.78 -16.21
C LEU A 249 20.90 -1.48 -15.35
N LYS A 250 21.36 -0.22 -15.37
CA LYS A 250 22.43 0.24 -14.49
C LYS A 250 22.03 0.03 -13.02
N GLN A 251 20.86 0.50 -12.63
CA GLN A 251 20.30 0.29 -11.29
C GLN A 251 20.32 -1.19 -10.87
N PHE A 252 19.90 -2.10 -11.74
CA PHE A 252 19.88 -3.54 -11.45
C PHE A 252 21.27 -4.14 -11.23
N ILE A 253 22.25 -3.77 -12.07
CA ILE A 253 23.64 -4.18 -11.91
C ILE A 253 24.20 -3.68 -10.57
N GLU A 254 23.87 -2.44 -10.20
CA GLU A 254 24.30 -1.87 -8.92
C GLU A 254 23.70 -2.60 -7.71
N TYR A 255 22.45 -3.06 -7.79
CA TYR A 255 21.86 -3.88 -6.71
C TYR A 255 22.51 -5.25 -6.56
N VAL A 256 22.82 -5.92 -7.67
CA VAL A 256 23.44 -7.24 -7.65
C VAL A 256 24.87 -7.15 -7.11
N ASN A 257 25.64 -6.16 -7.56
CA ASN A 257 27.08 -6.08 -7.28
C ASN A 257 27.45 -5.17 -6.09
N GLY A 258 26.56 -4.23 -5.72
CA GLY A 258 26.89 -3.18 -4.77
C GLY A 258 26.28 -3.34 -3.38
N ILE A 259 25.25 -4.16 -3.21
CA ILE A 259 24.67 -4.41 -1.88
C ILE A 259 25.44 -5.54 -1.19
N GLU A 260 25.92 -5.28 0.02
CA GLU A 260 26.71 -6.24 0.80
C GLU A 260 26.08 -6.46 2.18
N ILE A 261 26.14 -7.70 2.67
CA ILE A 261 25.85 -8.02 4.07
C ILE A 261 27.10 -7.68 4.89
N LYS A 262 26.93 -6.95 5.99
CA LYS A 262 28.04 -6.63 6.90
C LYS A 262 28.54 -7.87 7.61
N GLU A 263 29.85 -7.95 7.79
CA GLU A 263 30.54 -9.12 8.35
C GLU A 263 30.03 -9.55 9.74
N SER A 264 29.63 -8.60 10.57
CA SER A 264 29.06 -8.86 11.90
C SER A 264 27.66 -9.48 11.85
N TYR A 265 26.96 -9.38 10.72
CA TYR A 265 25.60 -9.89 10.52
C TYR A 265 25.55 -11.16 9.67
N LYS A 266 26.64 -11.55 9.01
CA LYS A 266 26.71 -12.81 8.27
C LYS A 266 26.60 -14.02 9.22
N SER A 267 25.82 -15.00 8.81
CA SER A 267 25.75 -16.31 9.43
C SER A 267 27.01 -17.13 9.15
N ASP A 268 27.26 -18.14 9.98
CA ASP A 268 28.40 -19.07 9.81
C ASP A 268 28.31 -19.81 8.47
N SER A 269 27.09 -20.05 7.97
CA SER A 269 26.83 -20.68 6.67
C SER A 269 27.31 -19.87 5.49
N ILE A 270 27.04 -18.57 5.49
CA ILE A 270 27.55 -17.67 4.46
C ILE A 270 29.07 -17.64 4.50
N LYS A 271 29.67 -17.49 5.68
CA LYS A 271 31.13 -17.40 5.82
C LYS A 271 31.83 -18.65 5.28
N LYS A 272 31.36 -19.85 5.66
CA LYS A 272 31.89 -21.11 5.17
C LYS A 272 31.72 -21.25 3.65
N MET A 273 30.59 -20.78 3.10
CA MET A 273 30.35 -20.81 1.65
C MET A 273 31.29 -19.86 0.89
N GLU A 274 31.54 -18.66 1.42
CA GLU A 274 32.52 -17.70 0.90
C GLU A 274 33.93 -18.30 0.89
N GLU A 275 34.32 -18.99 1.97
CA GLU A 275 35.60 -19.71 2.07
C GLU A 275 35.74 -20.84 1.02
N ILE A 276 34.71 -21.67 0.86
CA ILE A 276 34.72 -22.80 -0.09
C ILE A 276 34.72 -22.34 -1.54
N THR A 277 33.92 -21.32 -1.86
CA THR A 277 33.72 -20.87 -3.24
C THR A 277 34.72 -19.79 -3.67
N GLY A 278 35.45 -19.21 -2.73
CA GLY A 278 36.31 -18.03 -2.96
C GLY A 278 35.52 -16.76 -3.31
N GLN A 279 34.18 -16.78 -3.18
CA GLN A 279 33.36 -15.59 -3.39
C GLN A 279 33.42 -14.72 -2.14
N THR A 280 33.70 -13.43 -2.30
CA THR A 280 33.87 -12.49 -1.17
C THR A 280 32.54 -12.00 -0.57
N SER A 281 31.42 -12.30 -1.23
CA SER A 281 30.08 -11.95 -0.77
C SER A 281 29.02 -12.89 -1.35
N LEU A 282 27.95 -13.13 -0.59
CA LEU A 282 26.74 -13.77 -1.12
C LEU A 282 26.20 -12.95 -2.30
N LYS A 283 26.16 -13.52 -3.51
CA LYS A 283 25.52 -12.86 -4.66
C LYS A 283 24.02 -12.67 -4.37
N ASN A 284 23.58 -11.42 -4.25
CA ASN A 284 22.18 -11.09 -4.01
C ASN A 284 21.30 -11.60 -5.15
N SER A 285 20.10 -12.06 -4.81
CA SER A 285 19.09 -12.33 -5.83
C SER A 285 18.28 -11.06 -6.08
N LEU A 286 18.26 -10.60 -7.33
CA LEU A 286 17.47 -9.44 -7.77
C LEU A 286 16.23 -9.91 -8.52
N PHE A 287 15.05 -9.51 -8.06
CA PHE A 287 13.77 -9.82 -8.69
C PHE A 287 13.20 -8.54 -9.31
N ILE A 288 13.01 -8.53 -10.62
CA ILE A 288 12.46 -7.40 -11.35
C ILE A 288 10.99 -7.69 -11.62
N LEU A 289 10.11 -6.96 -10.94
CA LEU A 289 8.66 -7.16 -10.99
C LEU A 289 8.06 -6.18 -11.99
N TYR A 290 7.36 -6.67 -13.01
CA TYR A 290 6.76 -5.80 -14.02
C TYR A 290 5.44 -6.37 -14.55
N PRO A 291 4.50 -5.52 -14.98
CA PRO A 291 3.23 -5.99 -15.51
C PRO A 291 3.37 -6.49 -16.95
N LYS A 292 2.58 -7.50 -17.30
CA LYS A 292 2.48 -8.01 -18.67
C LYS A 292 1.44 -7.19 -19.43
N PHE A 293 1.88 -6.52 -20.50
CA PHE A 293 1.00 -5.65 -21.30
C PHE A 293 0.46 -6.30 -22.58
N ASN A 294 0.93 -7.51 -22.98
CA ASN A 294 0.44 -8.23 -24.17
C ASN A 294 0.63 -9.76 -24.02
N GLU A 295 -0.36 -10.54 -24.45
CA GLU A 295 -0.33 -12.02 -24.37
C GLU A 295 0.38 -12.68 -25.55
N ASN A 296 0.44 -12.02 -26.72
CA ASN A 296 0.79 -12.64 -28.00
C ASN A 296 2.21 -12.38 -28.53
N ARG A 297 3.11 -11.78 -27.74
CA ARG A 297 4.51 -11.60 -28.17
C ARG A 297 5.44 -12.04 -27.07
N ASN A 298 5.96 -13.26 -27.26
CA ASN A 298 7.02 -13.92 -26.51
C ASN A 298 6.73 -14.01 -25.01
N LYS A 299 6.46 -15.23 -24.53
CA LYS A 299 6.77 -15.57 -23.13
C LYS A 299 8.18 -15.00 -22.88
N PRO A 300 8.38 -14.09 -21.93
CA PRO A 300 9.74 -13.75 -21.54
C PRO A 300 10.36 -15.09 -21.15
N LYS A 301 11.35 -15.53 -21.93
CA LYS A 301 12.23 -16.58 -21.44
C LYS A 301 12.75 -16.05 -20.12
N VAL A 302 12.50 -16.78 -19.05
CA VAL A 302 13.17 -16.47 -17.80
C VAL A 302 14.62 -16.88 -17.96
N GLU A 303 15.40 -16.01 -18.62
CA GLU A 303 16.84 -16.10 -18.73
C GLU A 303 17.39 -15.16 -17.65
N GLY A 304 17.67 -15.75 -16.49
CA GLY A 304 18.49 -15.12 -15.47
C GLY A 304 19.92 -15.61 -15.65
N GLU A 305 20.73 -14.85 -16.38
CA GLU A 305 22.18 -14.86 -16.15
C GLU A 305 22.41 -14.18 -14.79
N ASP A 306 23.28 -14.76 -13.95
CA ASP A 306 23.80 -14.14 -12.72
C ASP A 306 22.77 -13.55 -11.72
N ASN A 307 21.94 -14.40 -11.10
CA ASN A 307 21.07 -14.06 -9.95
C ASN A 307 20.02 -12.97 -10.19
N GLN A 308 19.68 -12.66 -11.44
CA GLN A 308 18.62 -11.74 -11.81
C GLN A 308 17.39 -12.49 -12.33
N TYR A 309 16.24 -12.25 -11.73
CA TYR A 309 14.97 -12.91 -12.04
C TYR A 309 13.95 -11.89 -12.55
N ARG A 310 13.45 -12.11 -13.77
CA ARG A 310 12.45 -11.24 -14.41
C ARG A 310 11.07 -11.86 -14.23
N ILE A 311 10.20 -11.23 -13.45
CA ILE A 311 8.94 -11.81 -13.00
C ILE A 311 7.78 -10.93 -13.47
N ASN A 312 6.87 -11.53 -14.23
CA ASN A 312 5.62 -10.87 -14.57
C ASN A 312 4.71 -10.90 -13.33
N LEU A 313 4.20 -9.73 -12.95
CA LEU A 313 3.27 -9.61 -11.82
C LEU A 313 2.06 -8.78 -12.25
N ILE A 314 0.90 -9.44 -12.38
CA ILE A 314 -0.30 -8.86 -12.99
C ILE A 314 -1.46 -8.94 -11.99
N PRO A 315 -2.26 -7.88 -11.83
CA PRO A 315 -3.53 -7.97 -11.12
C PRO A 315 -4.42 -9.07 -11.73
N ASN A 316 -4.97 -9.95 -10.88
CA ASN A 316 -5.83 -11.09 -11.22
C ASN A 316 -5.13 -12.35 -11.77
N ASP A 317 -3.80 -12.37 -11.89
CA ASP A 317 -3.06 -13.62 -12.08
C ASP A 317 -2.80 -14.28 -10.70
N GLU A 318 -2.64 -15.59 -10.66
CA GLU A 318 -2.27 -16.34 -9.45
C GLU A 318 -0.84 -16.01 -8.98
N ASN A 319 -0.07 -15.28 -9.80
CA ASN A 319 1.31 -14.86 -9.55
C ASN A 319 2.23 -16.06 -9.30
N LYS A 320 2.04 -17.12 -10.09
CA LYS A 320 2.78 -18.39 -9.97
C LYS A 320 4.29 -18.21 -10.07
N ASP A 321 4.76 -17.33 -10.95
CA ASP A 321 6.19 -17.08 -11.14
C ASP A 321 6.84 -16.54 -9.86
N LEU A 322 6.21 -15.56 -9.19
CA LEU A 322 6.71 -15.02 -7.92
C LEU A 322 6.84 -16.11 -6.86
N TYR A 323 5.82 -16.97 -6.74
CA TYR A 323 5.84 -18.12 -5.84
C TYR A 323 6.98 -19.10 -6.18
N ILE A 324 7.13 -19.47 -7.45
CA ILE A 324 8.15 -20.43 -7.91
C ILE A 324 9.56 -19.90 -7.61
N TYR A 325 9.84 -18.62 -7.91
CA TYR A 325 11.17 -18.06 -7.71
C TYR A 325 11.51 -17.82 -6.24
N LEU A 326 10.54 -17.37 -5.43
CA LEU A 326 10.75 -17.30 -3.98
C LEU A 326 10.97 -18.68 -3.37
N LYS A 327 10.19 -19.70 -3.78
CA LYS A 327 10.39 -21.10 -3.38
C LYS A 327 11.77 -21.61 -3.75
N LYS A 328 12.22 -21.32 -4.99
CA LYS A 328 13.57 -21.66 -5.45
C LYS A 328 14.65 -21.01 -4.59
N GLN A 329 14.50 -19.72 -4.28
CA GLN A 329 15.46 -19.00 -3.46
C GLN A 329 15.57 -19.56 -2.04
N ILE A 330 14.43 -19.85 -1.40
CA ILE A 330 14.43 -20.44 -0.05
C ILE A 330 15.09 -21.83 -0.06
N LYS A 331 14.83 -22.64 -1.09
CA LYS A 331 15.51 -23.93 -1.25
C LYS A 331 17.01 -23.80 -1.46
N GLN A 332 17.46 -22.87 -2.31
CA GLN A 332 18.88 -22.60 -2.53
C GLN A 332 19.58 -22.16 -1.24
N MET A 333 18.94 -21.26 -0.49
CA MET A 333 19.40 -20.83 0.83
C MET A 333 19.55 -22.02 1.80
N ASN A 334 18.58 -22.92 1.87
CA ASN A 334 18.66 -24.10 2.74
C ASN A 334 19.77 -25.07 2.31
N ASN A 335 20.05 -25.19 1.01
CA ASN A 335 21.15 -26.02 0.54
C ASN A 335 22.53 -25.50 1.00
N TYR A 336 22.70 -24.19 1.20
CA TYR A 336 23.98 -23.65 1.71
C TYR A 336 24.31 -24.15 3.12
N PHE A 337 23.30 -24.49 3.92
CA PHE A 337 23.50 -25.07 5.24
C PHE A 337 23.97 -26.53 5.20
N ASN A 338 23.59 -27.29 4.17
CA ASN A 338 24.03 -28.67 4.00
C ASN A 338 25.52 -28.80 3.65
N TYR A 339 26.24 -27.70 3.43
CA TYR A 339 27.71 -27.70 3.29
C TYR A 339 28.43 -27.52 4.64
N ILE A 340 27.69 -27.23 5.71
CA ILE A 340 28.25 -27.01 7.05
C ILE A 340 28.30 -28.31 7.84
N ASP A 341 27.22 -29.08 7.77
CA ASP A 341 27.08 -30.45 8.30
C ASP A 341 27.79 -31.45 7.38
#